data_AF-A0A8J4EST1-F1
#
_entry.id   AF-A0A8J4EST1-F1
#
_cell.length_a   1.000
_cell.length_b   1.000
_cell.length_c   1.000
_cell.angle_alpha   90.00
_cell.angle_beta   90.00
_cell.angle_gamma   90.00
#
_symmetry.space_group_name_H-M   'P 1'
#
loop_
_entity.id
_entity.type
_entity.pdbx_description
1 polymer ?
#
loop_
_entity_poly.entity_id
_entity_poly.type
_entity_poly.pdbx_seq_one_letter_code
_entity_poly.pdbx_strand_id
1 'polypeptide(L)'
;MDGSALPPVSGASLPPDAPEDGNERPGSRQRASERAGELFSEFAKEDGTIAVSALGDLLSAVDISSSPDTCMRVVSTVAGPHAESMTRDQALAVVGMISTERTSVGGSLSPPQTQSQPPVQPSQQQQQQQQQQQQQQTPILPSSSSLGTAAATAAVAAGPFRLESAPPSSSHSYLGNPGVGGGEGSGNGPSRPFRRILTKNRSYLETGALHLDEAVVQYMAKLEEHRRKCEVEGRYQEAKVASRRLADLRTAQVDSLRQELASNQSRELEEVHAVYEEEAAKFHQLWDQRMRDYGVNLTKALEDLKSSHTTQLAAYVEELQRKKPTRARPSRDYLVQREMQDKLVKAKLYGRATKVKSMADELYQAELETTVAAWEAESKLKIAKLQSKQQNEYEVLLQRGSKGRDELELKRLAETERRTLRFRNIVSELEQLHKVKRAYLAEWGTFSINCF
;
A
#
# COMPACT_ATOMS: atom_id res chain seq x y z
N MET A 1 15.42 82.69 -29.15
CA MET A 1 14.56 81.76 -28.40
C MET A 1 14.15 80.73 -29.41
N ASP A 2 15.01 79.74 -29.56
CA ASP A 2 15.11 78.92 -30.76
C ASP A 2 14.97 77.46 -30.39
N GLY A 3 14.40 76.69 -31.33
CA GLY A 3 14.92 75.36 -31.58
C GLY A 3 13.91 74.24 -31.46
N SER A 4 13.21 73.99 -32.56
CA SER A 4 12.40 72.81 -32.83
C SER A 4 13.18 71.48 -32.88
N ALA A 5 12.42 70.39 -32.66
CA ALA A 5 12.48 69.07 -33.30
C ALA A 5 13.66 68.11 -32.98
N LEU A 6 13.32 66.84 -32.65
CA LEU A 6 13.63 65.60 -33.40
C LEU A 6 13.16 64.32 -32.62
N PRO A 7 13.12 63.10 -33.25
CA PRO A 7 11.96 62.19 -33.32
C PRO A 7 12.04 60.87 -32.50
N PRO A 8 11.00 60.00 -32.54
CA PRO A 8 11.03 58.69 -31.87
C PRO A 8 11.78 57.60 -32.65
N VAL A 9 12.44 56.70 -31.92
CA VAL A 9 13.18 55.56 -32.43
C VAL A 9 12.27 54.33 -32.59
N SER A 10 12.23 53.80 -33.81
CA SER A 10 11.65 52.49 -34.15
C SER A 10 12.63 51.35 -33.85
N GLY A 11 12.07 50.21 -33.44
CA GLY A 11 12.44 48.90 -34.00
C GLY A 11 13.36 48.00 -33.16
N ALA A 12 12.79 46.95 -32.58
CA ALA A 12 13.43 45.63 -32.55
C ALA A 12 12.34 44.55 -32.45
N SER A 13 12.09 43.89 -33.58
CA SER A 13 11.24 42.71 -33.72
C SER A 13 11.86 41.51 -32.99
N LEU A 14 11.04 40.81 -32.20
CA LEU A 14 11.33 39.49 -31.66
C LEU A 14 10.97 38.41 -32.70
N PRO A 15 11.83 37.41 -32.96
CA PRO A 15 11.46 36.23 -33.72
C PRO A 15 10.66 35.23 -32.86
N PRO A 16 9.77 34.41 -33.49
CA PRO A 16 8.87 33.49 -32.82
C PRO A 16 9.48 32.10 -32.56
N ASP A 17 8.97 31.47 -31.50
CA ASP A 17 8.78 30.03 -31.28
C ASP A 17 9.91 29.07 -31.69
N ALA A 18 10.81 28.79 -30.74
CA ALA A 18 11.51 27.52 -30.69
C ALA A 18 10.64 26.49 -29.94
N PRO A 19 10.51 25.24 -30.44
CA PRO A 19 9.77 24.20 -29.75
C PRO A 19 10.43 23.87 -28.41
N GLU A 20 9.64 23.87 -27.33
CA GLU A 20 10.05 23.35 -26.04
C GLU A 20 10.35 21.85 -26.17
N ASP A 21 11.63 21.51 -26.29
CA ASP A 21 12.11 20.15 -26.06
C ASP A 21 11.76 19.75 -24.62
N GLY A 22 10.83 18.81 -24.53
CA GLY A 22 10.36 18.22 -23.29
C GLY A 22 11.53 17.69 -22.48
N ASN A 23 11.76 18.33 -21.33
CA ASN A 23 12.69 17.89 -20.31
C ASN A 23 12.12 16.62 -19.65
N GLU A 24 12.25 15.47 -20.31
CA GLU A 24 11.90 14.17 -19.76
C GLU A 24 12.76 13.90 -18.52
N ARG A 25 12.10 13.89 -17.36
CA ARG A 25 12.71 13.51 -16.08
C ARG A 25 13.31 12.10 -16.19
N PRO A 26 14.63 11.91 -15.95
CA PRO A 26 15.21 10.59 -15.82
C PRO A 26 14.80 10.02 -14.46
N GLY A 27 13.63 9.41 -14.35
CA GLY A 27 13.01 9.19 -13.03
C GLY A 27 12.15 7.96 -12.80
N SER A 28 11.77 7.21 -13.82
CA SER A 28 11.11 5.91 -13.62
C SER A 28 11.86 4.87 -14.44
N ARG A 29 12.74 4.11 -13.76
CA ARG A 29 13.28 2.87 -14.33
C ARG A 29 12.09 1.93 -14.54
N GLN A 30 11.52 1.97 -15.74
CA GLN A 30 10.49 1.06 -16.21
C GLN A 30 10.95 -0.37 -15.90
N ARG A 31 10.07 -1.18 -15.31
CA ARG A 31 10.45 -2.53 -14.88
C ARG A 31 10.84 -3.32 -16.13
N ALA A 32 11.85 -4.17 -16.02
CA ALA A 32 12.32 -4.99 -17.13
C ALA A 32 11.18 -5.80 -17.80
N SER A 33 10.20 -6.25 -17.01
CA SER A 33 8.98 -6.91 -17.51
C SER A 33 8.08 -6.00 -18.35
N GLU A 34 8.02 -4.70 -18.07
CA GLU A 34 7.21 -3.75 -18.83
C GLU A 34 7.84 -3.49 -20.21
N ARG A 35 9.18 -3.27 -20.25
CA ARG A 35 9.93 -3.18 -21.52
C ARG A 35 9.84 -4.46 -22.34
N ALA A 36 9.97 -5.61 -21.68
CA ALA A 36 9.77 -6.90 -22.35
C ALA A 36 8.36 -7.05 -22.92
N GLY A 37 7.35 -6.46 -22.26
CA GLY A 37 5.96 -6.50 -22.71
C GLY A 37 5.70 -5.67 -23.96
N GLU A 38 6.43 -4.56 -24.14
CA GLU A 38 6.39 -3.73 -25.35
C GLU A 38 7.10 -4.44 -26.52
N LEU A 39 8.28 -5.02 -26.25
CA LEU A 39 9.07 -5.73 -27.25
C LEU A 39 8.49 -7.11 -27.60
N PHE A 40 7.62 -7.69 -26.75
CA PHE A 40 7.07 -9.03 -26.96
C PHE A 40 6.42 -9.18 -28.34
N SER A 41 5.72 -8.15 -28.82
CA SER A 41 5.06 -8.18 -30.12
C SER A 41 6.02 -8.25 -31.31
N GLU A 42 7.29 -7.83 -31.14
CA GLU A 42 8.31 -7.93 -32.20
C GLU A 42 8.90 -9.34 -32.32
N PHE A 43 8.89 -10.10 -31.23
CA PHE A 43 9.43 -11.47 -31.17
C PHE A 43 8.36 -12.56 -31.20
N ALA A 44 7.08 -12.19 -31.03
CA ALA A 44 5.96 -13.12 -31.09
C ALA A 44 5.65 -13.53 -32.53
N LYS A 45 5.34 -14.81 -32.73
CA LYS A 45 4.71 -15.30 -33.96
C LYS A 45 3.27 -14.79 -34.05
N GLU A 46 2.66 -14.91 -35.23
CA GLU A 46 1.25 -14.53 -35.47
C GLU A 46 0.27 -15.15 -34.47
N ASP A 47 0.61 -16.33 -33.92
CA ASP A 47 -0.18 -17.04 -32.91
C ASP A 47 -0.07 -16.46 -31.48
N GLY A 48 0.65 -15.35 -31.29
CA GLY A 48 0.83 -14.70 -29.99
C GLY A 48 1.78 -15.45 -29.03
N THR A 49 2.61 -16.34 -29.56
CA THR A 49 3.61 -17.11 -28.81
C THR A 49 5.02 -16.78 -29.29
N ILE A 50 5.99 -16.80 -28.37
CA ILE A 50 7.42 -16.65 -28.68
C ILE A 50 8.10 -18.02 -28.65
N ALA A 51 9.02 -18.29 -29.57
CA ALA A 51 9.83 -19.50 -29.52
C ALA A 51 10.83 -19.42 -28.35
N VAL A 52 11.08 -20.52 -27.64
CA VAL A 52 12.04 -20.52 -26.51
C VAL A 52 13.45 -20.10 -26.95
N SER A 53 13.83 -20.41 -28.19
CA SER A 53 15.10 -19.97 -28.78
C SER A 53 15.21 -18.44 -28.94
N ALA A 54 14.10 -17.74 -29.14
CA ALA A 54 14.05 -16.27 -29.29
C ALA A 54 14.02 -15.53 -27.93
N LEU A 55 13.87 -16.26 -26.82
CA LEU A 55 13.87 -15.67 -25.48
C LEU A 55 15.21 -15.04 -25.13
N GLY A 56 16.33 -15.58 -25.65
CA GLY A 56 17.65 -15.01 -25.48
C GLY A 56 17.77 -13.59 -26.06
N ASP A 57 17.19 -13.38 -27.24
CA ASP A 57 17.18 -12.08 -27.92
C ASP A 57 16.28 -11.08 -27.17
N LEU A 58 15.11 -11.52 -26.69
CA LEU A 58 14.23 -10.71 -25.86
C LEU A 58 14.92 -10.28 -24.55
N LEU A 59 15.64 -11.19 -23.87
CA LEU A 59 16.38 -10.86 -22.63
C LEU A 59 17.54 -9.90 -22.90
N SER A 60 18.24 -10.08 -24.03
CA SER A 60 19.31 -9.17 -24.46
C SER A 60 18.78 -7.77 -24.73
N ALA A 61 17.64 -7.65 -25.41
CA ALA A 61 16.99 -6.36 -25.70
C ALA A 61 16.51 -5.61 -24.43
N VAL A 62 16.35 -6.32 -23.31
CA VAL A 62 15.93 -5.77 -22.01
C VAL A 62 17.14 -5.55 -21.06
N ASP A 63 18.36 -5.67 -21.58
CA ASP A 63 19.63 -5.56 -20.82
C ASP A 63 19.79 -6.59 -19.69
N ILE A 64 19.14 -7.76 -19.81
CA ILE A 64 19.26 -8.85 -18.84
C ILE A 64 20.28 -9.87 -19.33
N SER A 65 21.53 -9.74 -18.86
CA SER A 65 22.52 -10.81 -19.02
C SER A 65 22.34 -11.88 -17.93
N SER A 66 21.83 -13.04 -18.34
CA SER A 66 21.72 -14.27 -17.54
C SER A 66 22.43 -15.41 -18.26
N SER A 67 22.93 -16.41 -17.50
CA SER A 67 23.52 -17.59 -18.15
C SER A 67 22.42 -18.38 -18.87
N PRO A 68 22.74 -19.03 -20.00
CA PRO A 68 21.79 -19.89 -20.71
C PRO A 68 21.16 -20.95 -19.79
N ASP A 69 21.93 -21.50 -18.86
CA ASP A 69 21.47 -22.50 -17.89
C ASP A 69 20.42 -21.95 -16.91
N THR A 70 20.59 -20.70 -16.45
CA THR A 70 19.60 -20.04 -15.58
C THR A 70 18.32 -19.76 -16.36
N CYS A 71 18.44 -19.26 -17.59
CA CYS A 71 17.29 -19.03 -18.46
C CYS A 71 16.50 -20.32 -18.69
N MET A 72 17.17 -21.41 -19.08
CA MET A 72 16.52 -22.71 -19.32
C MET A 72 15.89 -23.31 -18.07
N ARG A 73 16.47 -23.11 -16.88
CA ARG A 73 15.89 -23.56 -15.62
C ARG A 73 14.57 -22.83 -15.31
N VAL A 74 14.55 -21.51 -15.50
CA VAL A 74 13.36 -20.69 -15.25
C VAL A 74 12.28 -20.99 -16.30
N VAL A 75 12.66 -21.16 -17.58
CA VAL A 75 11.74 -21.59 -18.64
C VAL A 75 11.14 -22.97 -18.34
N SER A 76 11.96 -23.95 -17.95
CA SER A 76 11.50 -25.30 -17.59
C SER A 76 10.49 -25.26 -16.42
N THR A 77 10.66 -24.31 -15.51
CA THR A 77 9.74 -24.10 -14.38
C THR A 77 8.41 -23.48 -14.81
N VAL A 78 8.42 -22.55 -15.78
CA VAL A 78 7.24 -21.76 -16.18
C VAL A 78 6.44 -22.38 -17.32
N ALA A 79 7.13 -22.98 -18.30
CA ALA A 79 6.53 -23.53 -19.51
C ALA A 79 6.67 -25.06 -19.62
N GLY A 80 7.52 -25.68 -18.80
CA GLY A 80 7.81 -27.11 -18.81
C GLY A 80 9.12 -27.48 -19.54
N PRO A 81 9.68 -28.67 -19.29
CA PRO A 81 11.02 -29.07 -19.75
C PRO A 81 11.17 -29.26 -21.26
N HIS A 82 10.06 -29.35 -21.99
CA HIS A 82 10.01 -29.57 -23.44
C HIS A 82 9.16 -28.52 -24.18
N ALA A 83 8.97 -27.34 -23.58
CA ALA A 83 8.27 -26.26 -24.25
C ALA A 83 9.10 -25.73 -25.43
N GLU A 84 8.53 -25.77 -26.64
CA GLU A 84 9.15 -25.16 -27.83
C GLU A 84 8.71 -23.69 -28.00
N SER A 85 7.57 -23.31 -27.42
CA SER A 85 7.02 -21.96 -27.44
C SER A 85 6.42 -21.56 -26.08
N MET A 86 6.27 -20.25 -25.87
CA MET A 86 5.75 -19.65 -24.65
C MET A 86 4.71 -18.58 -24.97
N THR A 87 3.66 -18.49 -24.16
CA THR A 87 2.69 -17.39 -24.20
C THR A 87 3.31 -16.10 -23.66
N ARG A 88 2.69 -14.95 -23.96
CA ARG A 88 3.09 -13.63 -23.45
C ARG A 88 3.29 -13.63 -21.93
N ASP A 89 2.30 -14.15 -21.20
CA ASP A 89 2.33 -14.17 -19.74
C ASP A 89 3.47 -15.03 -19.20
N GLN A 90 3.76 -16.17 -19.84
CA GLN A 90 4.89 -17.02 -19.49
C GLN A 90 6.23 -16.33 -19.75
N ALA A 91 6.40 -15.65 -20.88
CA ALA A 91 7.63 -14.93 -21.19
C ALA A 91 7.88 -13.78 -20.19
N LEU A 92 6.84 -13.02 -19.86
CA LEU A 92 6.90 -11.94 -18.87
C LEU A 92 7.22 -12.46 -17.47
N ALA A 93 6.66 -13.62 -17.09
CA ALA A 93 6.98 -14.27 -15.83
C ALA A 93 8.46 -14.68 -15.77
N VAL A 94 9.02 -15.26 -16.85
CA VAL A 94 10.44 -15.63 -16.91
C VAL A 94 11.35 -14.40 -16.80
N VAL A 95 11.06 -13.33 -17.53
CA VAL A 95 11.79 -12.04 -17.45
C VAL A 95 11.75 -11.48 -16.03
N GLY A 96 10.59 -11.52 -15.38
CA GLY A 96 10.41 -11.09 -13.99
C GLY A 96 11.26 -11.91 -13.02
N MET A 97 11.22 -13.24 -13.13
CA MET A 97 11.99 -14.14 -12.26
C MET A 97 13.51 -13.92 -12.39
N ILE A 98 14.03 -13.86 -13.62
CA ILE A 98 15.47 -13.62 -13.86
C ILE A 98 15.90 -12.25 -13.33
N SER A 99 15.05 -11.23 -13.46
CA SER A 99 15.33 -9.89 -12.93
C SER A 99 15.40 -9.86 -11.40
N THR A 100 14.61 -10.69 -10.72
CA THR A 100 14.59 -10.76 -9.24
C THR A 100 15.75 -11.57 -8.65
N GLU A 101 16.28 -12.57 -9.35
CA GLU A 101 17.43 -13.33 -8.83
C GLU A 101 18.67 -12.44 -8.69
N ARG A 102 18.84 -11.47 -9.59
CA ARG A 102 19.98 -10.53 -9.60
C ARG A 102 20.06 -9.65 -8.36
N THR A 103 18.94 -9.34 -7.71
CA THR A 103 18.93 -8.49 -6.51
C THR A 103 19.25 -9.27 -5.23
N SER A 104 19.30 -10.61 -5.26
CA SER A 104 19.49 -11.44 -4.06
C SER A 104 20.93 -11.94 -3.82
N VAL A 105 21.82 -11.93 -4.81
CA VAL A 105 23.15 -12.60 -4.72
C VAL A 105 24.30 -11.65 -4.32
N GLY A 106 24.01 -10.43 -3.89
CA GLY A 106 25.01 -9.44 -3.45
C GLY A 106 25.61 -9.68 -2.06
N GLY A 107 26.11 -10.88 -1.76
CA GLY A 107 26.71 -11.19 -0.45
C GLY A 107 27.49 -12.50 -0.38
N SER A 108 28.64 -12.60 -1.06
CA SER A 108 29.65 -13.60 -0.70
C SER A 108 31.06 -13.19 -1.14
N LEU A 109 31.99 -13.32 -0.20
CA LEU A 109 33.40 -12.93 -0.22
C LEU A 109 34.26 -13.80 -1.15
N SER A 110 35.23 -13.18 -1.83
CA SER A 110 36.50 -13.80 -2.27
C SER A 110 37.58 -12.72 -2.48
N PRO A 111 38.89 -13.04 -2.32
CA PRO A 111 39.95 -12.06 -2.05
C PRO A 111 40.63 -11.51 -3.33
N PRO A 112 41.32 -10.35 -3.26
CA PRO A 112 41.90 -9.73 -4.46
C PRO A 112 43.34 -10.19 -4.73
N GLN A 113 43.62 -10.47 -6.00
CA GLN A 113 44.96 -10.39 -6.58
C GLN A 113 45.22 -8.96 -7.08
N THR A 114 46.46 -8.54 -6.88
CA THR A 114 47.03 -7.21 -7.09
C THR A 114 47.19 -6.87 -8.58
N GLN A 115 46.67 -5.72 -9.03
CA GLN A 115 47.26 -4.95 -10.13
C GLN A 115 46.79 -3.48 -10.11
N SER A 116 47.69 -2.62 -10.57
CA SER A 116 47.82 -1.20 -10.25
C SER A 116 47.24 -0.26 -11.32
N GLN A 117 46.95 0.99 -10.92
CA GLN A 117 46.67 2.25 -11.69
C GLN A 117 45.23 2.84 -11.57
N PRO A 118 44.98 4.15 -11.87
CA PRO A 118 45.13 5.34 -11.01
C PRO A 118 43.76 6.06 -10.77
N PRO A 119 43.66 7.21 -10.05
CA PRO A 119 42.41 7.62 -9.40
C PRO A 119 41.48 8.43 -10.30
N VAL A 120 40.20 8.03 -10.31
CA VAL A 120 39.07 8.81 -10.83
C VAL A 120 38.27 9.35 -9.64
N GLN A 121 37.98 10.64 -9.68
CA GLN A 121 37.23 11.39 -8.66
C GLN A 121 35.80 10.87 -8.49
N PRO A 122 35.25 10.84 -7.26
CA PRO A 122 33.81 10.70 -7.05
C PRO A 122 33.15 12.08 -6.94
N SER A 123 32.18 12.34 -7.82
CA SER A 123 31.33 13.54 -7.79
C SER A 123 29.84 13.15 -7.73
N GLN A 124 29.10 14.02 -7.04
CA GLN A 124 27.64 14.15 -6.91
C GLN A 124 26.89 13.43 -5.78
N GLN A 125 27.03 12.13 -5.50
CA GLN A 125 26.20 11.51 -4.44
C GLN A 125 26.59 11.94 -3.00
N GLN A 126 27.85 12.30 -2.80
CA GLN A 126 28.36 12.79 -1.50
C GLN A 126 27.99 14.25 -1.23
N GLN A 127 27.69 15.03 -2.28
CA GLN A 127 27.30 16.43 -2.15
C GLN A 127 25.81 16.58 -1.76
N GLN A 128 24.99 15.58 -2.11
CA GLN A 128 23.57 15.55 -1.72
C GLN A 128 23.39 15.19 -0.22
N GLN A 129 24.30 14.41 0.38
CA GLN A 129 24.33 14.18 1.83
C GLN A 129 24.80 15.42 2.61
N GLN A 130 25.61 16.28 2.01
CA GLN A 130 26.03 17.56 2.60
C GLN A 130 24.89 18.59 2.69
N GLN A 131 23.92 18.59 1.76
CA GLN A 131 22.76 19.49 1.81
C GLN A 131 21.74 19.15 2.92
N GLN A 132 21.62 17.89 3.36
CA GLN A 132 20.74 17.55 4.51
C GLN A 132 21.37 17.90 5.86
N GLN A 133 22.70 18.01 5.94
CA GLN A 133 23.38 18.43 7.17
C GLN A 133 23.31 19.95 7.43
N GLN A 134 23.00 20.77 6.42
CA GLN A 134 22.83 22.23 6.62
C GLN A 134 21.43 22.61 7.12
N GLN A 135 20.40 21.77 6.98
CA GLN A 135 19.03 22.12 7.39
C GLN A 135 18.72 21.95 8.90
N GLN A 136 19.63 21.40 9.72
CA GLN A 136 19.40 21.20 11.16
C GLN A 136 20.28 22.06 12.08
N GLN A 137 21.07 22.99 11.54
CA GLN A 137 21.86 23.92 12.34
C GLN A 137 21.31 25.35 12.25
N THR A 138 20.18 25.60 12.89
CA THR A 138 19.84 26.90 13.47
C THR A 138 19.79 26.76 14.98
N PRO A 139 20.77 27.29 15.74
CA PRO A 139 20.67 27.39 17.18
C PRO A 139 19.91 28.67 17.57
N ILE A 140 18.75 28.52 18.22
CA ILE A 140 18.18 29.56 19.09
C ILE A 140 18.76 29.31 20.49
N LEU A 141 19.67 30.18 20.92
CA LEU A 141 20.14 30.24 22.31
C LEU A 141 19.36 31.28 23.13
N PRO A 142 19.32 31.11 24.47
CA PRO A 142 18.35 31.76 25.35
C PRO A 142 18.86 33.07 25.95
N SER A 143 17.96 34.00 26.22
CA SER A 143 18.17 35.18 27.06
C SER A 143 17.69 34.90 28.49
N SER A 144 18.62 34.95 29.44
CA SER A 144 18.37 34.95 30.89
C SER A 144 18.55 36.36 31.47
N SER A 145 17.58 36.80 32.30
CA SER A 145 17.64 37.79 33.42
C SER A 145 16.17 38.21 33.71
N SER A 146 15.60 38.28 34.91
CA SER A 146 16.11 38.57 36.26
C SER A 146 15.05 38.28 37.34
N LEU A 147 15.54 37.99 38.56
CA LEU A 147 15.06 38.35 39.91
C LEU A 147 13.57 38.27 40.30
N GLY A 148 13.30 37.51 41.36
CA GLY A 148 12.05 37.59 42.14
C GLY A 148 12.01 36.64 43.33
N THR A 149 12.49 37.11 44.48
CA THR A 149 12.35 36.58 45.84
C THR A 149 10.93 36.10 46.22
N ALA A 150 10.82 34.97 46.91
CA ALA A 150 10.06 34.84 48.17
C ALA A 150 10.19 33.43 48.77
N ALA A 151 10.23 33.39 50.10
CA ALA A 151 10.44 32.24 50.96
C ALA A 151 9.20 31.35 51.10
N ALA A 152 9.40 30.05 51.37
CA ALA A 152 8.61 29.32 52.35
C ALA A 152 9.33 28.03 52.76
N THR A 153 9.46 27.91 54.07
CA THR A 153 9.91 26.80 54.89
C THR A 153 9.10 25.51 54.71
N ALA A 154 9.76 24.35 54.70
CA ALA A 154 9.43 23.23 55.61
C ALA A 154 10.45 22.10 55.44
N ALA A 155 11.09 21.77 56.56
CA ALA A 155 11.88 20.57 56.76
C ALA A 155 10.98 19.32 56.80
N VAL A 156 11.54 18.14 56.51
CA VAL A 156 11.67 17.01 57.48
C VAL A 156 12.15 15.72 56.78
N ALA A 157 13.08 15.06 57.48
CA ALA A 157 13.43 13.64 57.52
C ALA A 157 14.23 12.98 56.39
N ALA A 158 15.44 12.60 56.81
CA ALA A 158 16.36 11.66 56.20
C ALA A 158 15.83 10.21 56.18
N GLY A 159 16.32 9.44 55.21
CA GLY A 159 16.25 7.98 55.19
C GLY A 159 16.93 7.40 53.94
N PRO A 160 17.98 6.57 54.04
CA PRO A 160 18.78 6.14 52.89
C PRO A 160 18.27 4.79 52.35
N PHE A 161 17.99 4.68 51.06
CA PHE A 161 17.77 3.37 50.42
C PHE A 161 18.43 3.26 49.04
N ARG A 162 19.62 2.63 49.11
CA ARG A 162 20.23 1.65 48.21
C ARG A 162 19.62 1.47 46.81
N LEU A 163 20.47 1.74 45.82
CA LEU A 163 20.40 1.28 44.43
C LEU A 163 20.26 -0.24 44.33
N GLU A 164 19.24 -0.70 43.62
CA GLU A 164 19.29 -1.99 42.91
C GLU A 164 18.73 -1.81 41.50
N SER A 165 19.64 -1.89 40.55
CA SER A 165 19.45 -1.82 39.12
C SER A 165 18.93 -3.16 38.59
N ALA A 166 17.74 -3.17 38.00
CA ALA A 166 17.28 -4.23 37.11
C ALA A 166 17.00 -3.62 35.72
N PRO A 167 17.46 -4.26 34.62
CA PRO A 167 17.19 -3.79 33.27
C PRO A 167 15.70 -3.96 32.93
N PRO A 168 15.07 -3.05 32.18
CA PRO A 168 13.75 -3.33 31.63
C PRO A 168 13.91 -4.48 30.61
N SER A 169 13.47 -5.66 31.02
CA SER A 169 13.20 -6.78 30.13
C SER A 169 12.38 -6.27 28.96
N SER A 170 12.99 -6.36 27.78
CA SER A 170 12.40 -6.11 26.47
C SER A 170 11.10 -6.90 26.38
N SER A 171 10.02 -6.23 26.76
CA SER A 171 8.67 -6.72 26.63
C SER A 171 8.39 -6.58 25.15
N HIS A 172 8.63 -7.67 24.43
CA HIS A 172 8.16 -7.88 23.08
C HIS A 172 6.64 -7.81 23.14
N SER A 173 6.10 -6.59 23.20
CA SER A 173 4.72 -6.31 22.89
C SER A 173 4.60 -6.66 21.42
N TYR A 174 4.33 -7.94 21.16
CA TYR A 174 3.41 -8.32 20.12
C TYR A 174 2.33 -7.23 20.18
N LEU A 175 2.30 -6.36 19.18
CA LEU A 175 1.09 -5.68 18.80
C LEU A 175 0.12 -6.82 18.62
N GLY A 176 -0.58 -7.14 19.70
CA GLY A 176 -1.75 -7.96 19.71
C GLY A 176 -2.60 -7.24 18.69
N ASN A 177 -2.61 -7.77 17.47
CA ASN A 177 -3.76 -7.75 16.62
C ASN A 177 -4.92 -7.87 17.60
N PRO A 178 -5.71 -6.81 17.85
CA PRO A 178 -6.79 -6.88 18.81
C PRO A 178 -7.61 -8.06 18.31
N GLY A 179 -7.40 -9.18 18.99
CA GLY A 179 -8.11 -10.40 18.74
C GLY A 179 -9.51 -9.94 18.99
N VAL A 180 -10.23 -9.77 17.89
CA VAL A 180 -11.68 -9.69 17.87
C VAL A 180 -12.07 -11.00 18.54
N GLY A 181 -12.11 -10.95 19.87
CA GLY A 181 -12.43 -12.04 20.73
C GLY A 181 -13.84 -12.40 20.33
N GLY A 182 -13.95 -13.51 19.63
CA GLY A 182 -14.81 -14.63 20.03
C GLY A 182 -16.10 -14.24 20.72
N GLY A 183 -16.82 -13.27 20.16
CA GLY A 183 -18.24 -13.06 20.39
C GLY A 183 -19.00 -13.98 19.44
N GLU A 184 -18.75 -15.29 19.58
CA GLU A 184 -19.66 -16.32 19.08
C GLU A 184 -21.00 -16.10 19.78
N GLY A 185 -21.99 -15.53 19.09
CA GLY A 185 -23.29 -15.38 19.75
C GLY A 185 -24.28 -14.37 19.18
N SER A 186 -24.40 -14.24 17.86
CA SER A 186 -25.71 -14.04 17.25
C SER A 186 -25.59 -14.15 15.75
N GLY A 187 -26.22 -15.17 15.16
CA GLY A 187 -26.06 -15.57 13.76
C GLY A 187 -26.58 -14.60 12.70
N ASN A 188 -26.40 -13.28 12.86
CA ASN A 188 -26.66 -12.25 11.85
C ASN A 188 -25.48 -12.12 10.86
N GLY A 189 -25.07 -13.25 10.27
CA GLY A 189 -24.16 -13.21 9.14
C GLY A 189 -24.79 -12.43 7.97
N PRO A 190 -23.99 -11.73 7.15
CA PRO A 190 -24.44 -10.97 5.97
C PRO A 190 -25.15 -11.84 4.91
N SER A 191 -25.25 -13.16 5.09
CA SER A 191 -26.03 -14.03 4.21
C SER A 191 -27.54 -14.05 4.50
N ARG A 192 -28.03 -13.41 5.57
CA ARG A 192 -29.47 -13.44 5.92
C ARG A 192 -30.41 -12.72 4.93
N PRO A 193 -30.11 -11.53 4.40
CA PRO A 193 -31.09 -10.81 3.58
C PRO A 193 -31.32 -11.52 2.23
N PHE A 194 -30.27 -11.99 1.56
CA PHE A 194 -30.41 -12.77 0.33
C PHE A 194 -31.18 -14.07 0.53
N ARG A 195 -30.93 -14.77 1.64
CA ARG A 195 -31.65 -16.02 1.93
C ARG A 195 -33.15 -15.79 2.09
N ARG A 196 -33.56 -14.68 2.71
CA ARG A 196 -34.97 -14.33 2.87
C ARG A 196 -35.67 -14.14 1.52
N ILE A 197 -35.03 -13.43 0.58
CA ILE A 197 -35.59 -13.17 -0.75
C ILE A 197 -35.81 -14.50 -1.50
N LEU A 198 -34.79 -15.37 -1.53
CA LEU A 198 -34.90 -16.68 -2.19
C LEU A 198 -35.96 -17.58 -1.52
N THR A 199 -36.07 -17.57 -0.19
CA THR A 199 -37.07 -18.40 0.52
C THR A 199 -38.50 -17.96 0.32
N LYS A 200 -38.79 -16.65 0.24
CA LYS A 200 -40.14 -16.16 -0.06
C LYS A 200 -40.64 -16.72 -1.40
N ASN A 201 -39.74 -16.83 -2.37
CA ASN A 201 -40.05 -17.25 -3.73
C ASN A 201 -40.27 -18.77 -3.88
N ARG A 202 -39.75 -19.57 -2.94
CA ARG A 202 -39.98 -21.02 -2.94
C ARG A 202 -41.45 -21.38 -2.68
N SER A 203 -42.15 -20.59 -1.85
CA SER A 203 -43.57 -20.80 -1.55
C SER A 203 -44.48 -20.65 -2.77
N TYR A 204 -44.11 -19.84 -3.76
CA TYR A 204 -44.88 -19.64 -4.99
C TYR A 204 -44.84 -20.85 -5.92
N LEU A 205 -43.71 -21.58 -5.95
CA LEU A 205 -43.62 -22.83 -6.70
C LEU A 205 -44.46 -23.94 -6.06
N GLU A 206 -44.56 -23.92 -4.73
CA GLU A 206 -45.28 -24.95 -3.98
C GLU A 206 -46.79 -24.70 -3.97
N THR A 207 -47.22 -23.44 -3.95
CA THR A 207 -48.64 -23.08 -3.92
C THR A 207 -49.23 -22.90 -5.31
N GLY A 208 -48.42 -22.58 -6.33
CA GLY A 208 -48.82 -22.51 -7.75
C GLY A 208 -49.91 -21.49 -8.10
N ALA A 209 -50.48 -20.80 -7.11
CA ALA A 209 -51.61 -19.90 -7.27
C ALA A 209 -51.11 -18.47 -7.52
N LEU A 210 -51.00 -18.11 -8.81
CA LEU A 210 -51.11 -16.70 -9.17
C LEU A 210 -52.50 -16.22 -8.78
N HIS A 211 -52.61 -15.01 -8.25
CA HIS A 211 -53.88 -14.48 -7.79
C HIS A 211 -54.78 -14.22 -9.01
N LEU A 212 -55.75 -15.10 -9.24
CA LEU A 212 -56.79 -14.87 -10.23
C LEU A 212 -57.76 -13.83 -9.68
N ASP A 213 -58.21 -12.91 -10.54
CA ASP A 213 -59.26 -11.98 -10.15
C ASP A 213 -60.55 -12.78 -9.93
N GLU A 214 -60.92 -12.95 -8.66
CA GLU A 214 -62.09 -13.70 -8.23
C GLU A 214 -63.37 -13.20 -8.93
N ALA A 215 -63.47 -11.90 -9.22
CA ALA A 215 -64.61 -11.34 -9.94
C ALA A 215 -64.67 -11.82 -11.39
N VAL A 216 -63.50 -11.92 -12.07
CA VAL A 216 -63.40 -12.43 -13.44
C VAL A 216 -63.73 -13.92 -13.48
N VAL A 217 -63.24 -14.71 -12.52
CA VAL A 217 -63.54 -16.14 -12.41
C VAL A 217 -65.04 -16.38 -12.20
N GLN A 218 -65.67 -15.65 -11.28
CA GLN A 218 -67.12 -15.73 -11.06
C GLN A 218 -67.92 -15.31 -12.29
N TYR A 219 -67.45 -14.30 -13.03
CA TYR A 219 -68.10 -13.87 -14.26
C TYR A 219 -67.98 -14.91 -15.38
N MET A 220 -66.82 -15.55 -15.54
CA MET A 220 -66.62 -16.66 -16.45
C MET A 220 -67.54 -17.84 -16.11
N ALA A 221 -67.67 -18.21 -14.83
CA ALA A 221 -68.58 -19.27 -14.39
C ALA A 221 -70.04 -18.98 -14.78
N LYS A 222 -70.49 -17.73 -14.60
CA LYS A 222 -71.84 -17.29 -15.02
C LYS A 222 -72.03 -17.38 -16.54
N LEU A 223 -71.03 -16.99 -17.32
CA LEU A 223 -71.07 -17.09 -18.79
C LEU A 223 -71.08 -18.55 -19.27
N GLU A 224 -70.37 -19.45 -18.60
CA GLU A 224 -70.41 -20.89 -18.89
C GLU A 224 -71.79 -21.49 -18.59
N GLU A 225 -72.40 -21.13 -17.46
CA GLU A 225 -73.76 -21.55 -17.13
C GLU A 225 -74.77 -21.04 -18.16
N HIS A 226 -74.65 -19.77 -18.56
CA HIS A 226 -75.48 -19.18 -19.61
C HIS A 226 -75.31 -19.90 -20.95
N ARG A 227 -74.07 -20.19 -21.36
CA ARG A 227 -73.77 -20.95 -22.58
C ARG A 227 -74.48 -22.31 -22.58
N ARG A 228 -74.38 -23.07 -21.48
CA ARG A 228 -75.04 -24.38 -21.32
C ARG A 228 -76.56 -24.27 -21.39
N LYS A 229 -77.17 -23.24 -20.79
CA LYS A 229 -78.62 -23.01 -20.88
C LYS A 229 -79.06 -22.75 -22.31
N CYS A 230 -78.36 -21.88 -23.05
CA CYS A 230 -78.64 -21.62 -24.46
C CYS A 230 -78.48 -22.86 -25.34
N GLU A 231 -77.50 -23.75 -25.05
CA GLU A 231 -77.31 -25.03 -25.76
C GLU A 231 -78.51 -25.98 -25.56
N VAL A 232 -79.01 -26.10 -24.32
CA VAL A 232 -80.17 -26.95 -23.98
C VAL A 232 -81.45 -26.44 -24.64
N GLU A 233 -81.63 -25.13 -24.72
CA GLU A 233 -82.80 -24.49 -25.33
C GLU A 233 -82.73 -24.41 -26.87
N GLY A 234 -81.61 -24.82 -27.50
CA GLY A 234 -81.41 -24.75 -28.95
C GLY A 234 -81.05 -23.37 -29.49
N ARG A 235 -80.71 -22.40 -28.63
CA ARG A 235 -80.28 -21.03 -28.99
C ARG A 235 -78.78 -20.97 -29.32
N TYR A 236 -78.36 -21.66 -30.37
CA TYR A 236 -76.93 -21.84 -30.69
C TYR A 236 -76.17 -20.55 -30.99
N GLN A 237 -76.82 -19.52 -31.54
CA GLN A 237 -76.16 -18.26 -31.86
C GLN A 237 -75.74 -17.50 -30.58
N GLU A 238 -76.58 -17.52 -29.55
CA GLU A 238 -76.26 -16.92 -28.24
C GLU A 238 -75.15 -17.72 -27.54
N ALA A 239 -75.22 -19.06 -27.59
CA ALA A 239 -74.16 -19.93 -27.06
C ALA A 239 -72.80 -19.65 -27.73
N LYS A 240 -72.79 -19.42 -29.04
CA LYS A 240 -71.56 -19.05 -29.79
C LYS A 240 -70.99 -17.70 -29.34
N VAL A 241 -71.84 -16.70 -29.08
CA VAL A 241 -71.40 -15.40 -28.56
C VAL A 241 -70.83 -15.53 -27.14
N ALA A 242 -71.52 -16.27 -26.26
CA ALA A 242 -71.02 -16.55 -24.90
C ALA A 242 -69.69 -17.31 -24.92
N SER A 243 -69.53 -18.28 -25.83
CA SER A 243 -68.28 -19.02 -26.03
C SER A 243 -67.13 -18.11 -26.47
N ARG A 244 -67.36 -17.23 -27.45
CA ARG A 244 -66.36 -16.22 -27.86
C ARG A 244 -65.97 -15.30 -26.71
N ARG A 245 -66.95 -14.81 -25.95
CA ARG A 245 -66.67 -13.93 -24.82
C ARG A 245 -65.86 -14.63 -23.73
N LEU A 246 -66.10 -15.93 -23.48
CA LEU A 246 -65.28 -16.73 -22.57
C LEU A 246 -63.84 -16.86 -23.08
N ALA A 247 -63.65 -17.10 -24.37
CA ALA A 247 -62.31 -17.13 -24.97
C ALA A 247 -61.59 -15.78 -24.79
N ASP A 248 -62.26 -14.66 -25.08
CA ASP A 248 -61.70 -13.30 -24.90
C ASP A 248 -61.34 -13.00 -23.44
N LEU A 249 -62.16 -13.42 -22.48
CA LEU A 249 -61.88 -13.22 -21.06
C LEU A 249 -60.70 -14.08 -20.59
N ARG A 250 -60.60 -15.32 -21.08
CA ARG A 250 -59.46 -16.20 -20.76
C ARG A 250 -58.15 -15.65 -21.31
N THR A 251 -58.14 -15.17 -22.56
CA THR A 251 -56.94 -14.56 -23.16
C THR A 251 -56.55 -13.30 -22.40
N ALA A 252 -57.51 -12.41 -22.11
CA ALA A 252 -57.25 -11.21 -21.30
C ALA A 252 -56.72 -11.54 -19.90
N GLN A 253 -57.26 -12.56 -19.23
CA GLN A 253 -56.78 -13.00 -17.92
C GLN A 253 -55.35 -13.54 -17.99
N VAL A 254 -55.02 -14.38 -18.99
CA VAL A 254 -53.66 -14.90 -19.19
C VAL A 254 -52.68 -13.76 -19.45
N ASP A 255 -53.06 -12.76 -20.25
CA ASP A 255 -52.19 -11.61 -20.53
C ASP A 255 -52.01 -10.71 -19.30
N SER A 256 -53.05 -10.51 -18.49
CA SER A 256 -52.94 -9.82 -17.20
C SER A 256 -51.97 -10.54 -16.25
N LEU A 257 -52.09 -11.86 -16.12
CA LEU A 257 -51.18 -12.68 -15.30
C LEU A 257 -49.73 -12.63 -15.82
N ARG A 258 -49.53 -12.57 -17.15
CA ARG A 258 -48.20 -12.41 -17.75
C ARG A 258 -47.57 -11.07 -17.39
N GLN A 259 -48.36 -9.99 -17.44
CA GLN A 259 -47.89 -8.64 -17.07
C GLN A 259 -47.56 -8.55 -15.59
N GLU A 260 -48.42 -9.08 -14.72
CA GLU A 260 -48.17 -9.11 -13.28
C GLU A 260 -46.92 -9.94 -12.95
N LEU A 261 -46.77 -11.12 -13.58
CA LEU A 261 -45.58 -11.94 -13.42
C LEU A 261 -44.32 -11.18 -13.86
N ALA A 262 -44.33 -10.51 -15.00
CA ALA A 262 -43.19 -9.73 -15.47
C ALA A 262 -42.86 -8.57 -14.51
N SER A 263 -43.87 -7.84 -14.03
CA SER A 263 -43.69 -6.76 -13.06
C SER A 263 -43.11 -7.27 -11.74
N ASN A 264 -43.61 -8.40 -11.22
CA ASN A 264 -43.08 -9.04 -10.02
C ASN A 264 -41.63 -9.51 -10.21
N GLN A 265 -41.29 -10.07 -11.37
CA GLN A 265 -39.92 -10.49 -11.70
C GLN A 265 -38.95 -9.30 -11.71
N SER A 266 -39.34 -8.18 -12.33
CA SER A 266 -38.57 -6.94 -12.31
C SER A 266 -38.36 -6.43 -10.88
N ARG A 267 -39.44 -6.37 -10.07
CA ARG A 267 -39.34 -5.94 -8.67
C ARG A 267 -38.42 -6.84 -7.85
N GLU A 268 -38.52 -8.17 -8.02
CA GLU A 268 -37.64 -9.12 -7.32
C GLU A 268 -36.16 -8.89 -7.66
N LEU A 269 -35.82 -8.60 -8.92
CA LEU A 269 -34.45 -8.28 -9.33
C LEU A 269 -33.97 -6.94 -8.75
N GLU A 270 -34.82 -5.92 -8.78
CA GLU A 270 -34.55 -4.61 -8.18
C GLU A 270 -34.30 -4.71 -6.67
N GLU A 271 -35.10 -5.50 -5.95
CA GLU A 271 -34.93 -5.76 -4.52
C GLU A 271 -33.58 -6.43 -4.23
N VAL A 272 -33.18 -7.44 -5.01
CA VAL A 272 -31.88 -8.12 -4.86
C VAL A 272 -30.71 -7.18 -5.14
N HIS A 273 -30.85 -6.32 -6.17
CA HIS A 273 -29.84 -5.33 -6.52
C HIS A 273 -29.68 -4.27 -5.41
N ALA A 274 -30.79 -3.71 -4.92
CA ALA A 274 -30.77 -2.70 -3.86
C ALA A 274 -30.11 -3.24 -2.58
N VAL A 275 -30.39 -4.50 -2.21
CA VAL A 275 -29.75 -5.16 -1.06
C VAL A 275 -28.24 -5.33 -1.30
N TYR A 276 -27.82 -5.72 -2.50
CA TYR A 276 -26.41 -5.84 -2.84
C TYR A 276 -25.67 -4.50 -2.76
N GLU A 277 -26.25 -3.43 -3.31
CA GLU A 277 -25.67 -2.09 -3.25
C GLU A 277 -25.51 -1.60 -1.81
N GLU A 278 -26.54 -1.79 -0.97
CA GLU A 278 -26.50 -1.42 0.45
C GLU A 278 -25.40 -2.20 1.20
N GLU A 279 -25.28 -3.50 0.96
CA GLU A 279 -24.24 -4.32 1.57
C GLU A 279 -22.83 -3.99 1.07
N ALA A 280 -22.68 -3.68 -0.22
CA ALA A 280 -21.43 -3.25 -0.81
C ALA A 280 -20.98 -1.91 -0.22
N ALA A 281 -21.90 -0.95 -0.08
CA ALA A 281 -21.63 0.34 0.56
C ALA A 281 -21.16 0.17 2.01
N LYS A 282 -21.88 -0.61 2.82
CA LYS A 282 -21.50 -0.92 4.21
C LYS A 282 -20.13 -1.59 4.29
N PHE A 283 -19.85 -2.52 3.38
CA PHE A 283 -18.57 -3.21 3.30
C PHE A 283 -17.43 -2.26 2.96
N HIS A 284 -17.60 -1.40 1.96
CA HIS A 284 -16.60 -0.41 1.60
C HIS A 284 -16.33 0.56 2.74
N GLN A 285 -17.37 1.07 3.39
CA GLN A 285 -17.24 1.94 4.56
C GLN A 285 -16.42 1.27 5.69
N LEU A 286 -16.70 0.01 6.00
CA LEU A 286 -15.97 -0.75 7.03
C LEU A 286 -14.50 -0.94 6.65
N TRP A 287 -14.21 -1.24 5.38
CA TRP A 287 -12.83 -1.37 4.89
C TRP A 287 -12.08 -0.05 4.88
N ASP A 288 -12.74 1.05 4.50
CA ASP A 288 -12.15 2.38 4.53
C ASP A 288 -11.81 2.78 5.97
N GLN A 289 -12.69 2.48 6.92
CA GLN A 289 -12.39 2.66 8.35
C GLN A 289 -11.18 1.83 8.77
N ARG A 290 -11.15 0.54 8.45
CA ARG A 290 -10.03 -0.36 8.78
C ARG A 290 -8.70 0.14 8.20
N MET A 291 -8.69 0.63 6.96
CA MET A 291 -7.50 1.18 6.31
C MET A 291 -7.04 2.48 6.98
N ARG A 292 -7.98 3.36 7.35
CA ARG A 292 -7.67 4.57 8.12
C ARG A 292 -7.06 4.23 9.47
N ASP A 293 -7.66 3.31 10.21
CA ASP A 293 -7.18 2.88 11.53
C ASP A 293 -5.77 2.28 11.44
N TYR A 294 -5.50 1.47 10.40
CA TYR A 294 -4.15 0.97 10.13
C TYR A 294 -3.15 2.11 9.88
N GLY A 295 -3.54 3.11 9.07
CA GLY A 295 -2.72 4.29 8.81
C GLY A 295 -2.39 5.08 10.07
N VAL A 296 -3.39 5.38 10.91
CA VAL A 296 -3.23 6.08 12.19
C VAL A 296 -2.31 5.30 13.16
N ASN A 297 -2.47 3.98 13.22
CA ASN A 297 -1.62 3.15 14.06
C ASN A 297 -0.16 3.11 13.57
N LEU A 298 0.05 3.09 12.24
CA LEU A 298 1.39 3.14 11.66
C LEU A 298 2.06 4.50 11.91
N THR A 299 1.34 5.61 11.74
CA THR A 299 1.90 6.96 12.02
C THR A 299 2.28 7.10 13.48
N LYS A 300 1.42 6.63 14.39
CA LYS A 300 1.72 6.62 15.82
C LYS A 300 2.98 5.80 16.13
N ALA A 301 3.10 4.60 15.57
CA ALA A 301 4.29 3.76 15.75
C ALA A 301 5.58 4.44 15.23
N LEU A 302 5.49 5.18 14.12
CA LEU A 302 6.62 5.95 13.58
C LEU A 302 6.99 7.13 14.49
N GLU A 303 6.01 7.84 15.06
CA GLU A 303 6.23 8.92 16.02
C GLU A 303 6.87 8.42 17.31
N ASP A 304 6.35 7.32 17.85
CA ASP A 304 6.91 6.65 19.05
C ASP A 304 8.38 6.25 18.80
N LEU A 305 8.67 5.64 17.64
CA LEU A 305 10.03 5.26 17.27
C LEU A 305 10.97 6.48 17.16
N LYS A 306 10.53 7.55 16.49
CA LYS A 306 11.30 8.79 16.37
C LYS A 306 11.59 9.41 17.74
N SER A 307 10.59 9.49 18.62
CA SER A 307 10.77 10.04 19.96
C SER A 307 11.80 9.25 20.76
N SER A 308 11.74 7.92 20.69
CA SER A 308 12.72 7.01 21.30
C SER A 308 14.13 7.21 20.74
N HIS A 309 14.27 7.34 19.42
CA HIS A 309 15.56 7.61 18.77
C HIS A 309 16.16 8.94 19.21
N THR A 310 15.35 10.00 19.32
CA THR A 310 15.80 11.32 19.81
C THR A 310 16.29 11.24 21.25
N THR A 311 15.54 10.59 22.15
CA THR A 311 15.95 10.42 23.55
C THR A 311 17.23 9.59 23.69
N GLN A 312 17.34 8.49 22.93
CA GLN A 312 18.53 7.63 22.92
C GLN A 312 19.77 8.39 22.42
N LEU A 313 19.62 9.17 21.34
CA LEU A 313 20.72 9.95 20.78
C LEU A 313 21.19 11.03 21.77
N ALA A 314 20.26 11.74 22.42
CA ALA A 314 20.58 12.74 23.43
C ALA A 314 21.36 12.13 24.61
N ALA A 315 20.87 11.01 25.17
CA ALA A 315 21.54 10.30 26.25
C ALA A 315 22.94 9.79 25.84
N TYR A 316 23.09 9.30 24.61
CA TYR A 316 24.37 8.82 24.09
C TYR A 316 25.39 9.96 23.92
N VAL A 317 24.94 11.11 23.44
CA VAL A 317 25.79 12.31 23.31
C VAL A 317 26.24 12.79 24.68
N GLU A 318 25.34 12.84 25.68
CA GLU A 318 25.68 13.20 27.06
C GLU A 318 26.71 12.22 27.65
N GLU A 319 26.53 10.91 27.44
CA GLU A 319 27.47 9.89 27.91
C GLU A 319 28.87 10.07 27.28
N LEU A 320 28.93 10.36 25.98
CA LEU A 320 30.19 10.67 25.31
C LEU A 320 30.81 11.93 25.91
N GLN A 321 30.06 13.02 26.05
CA GLN A 321 30.56 14.26 26.66
C GLN A 321 31.15 14.04 28.06
N ARG A 322 30.52 13.18 28.89
CA ARG A 322 31.04 12.82 30.22
C ARG A 322 32.39 12.09 30.15
N LYS A 323 32.67 11.39 29.06
CA LYS A 323 33.92 10.66 28.80
C LYS A 323 34.98 11.51 28.06
N LYS A 324 34.74 12.82 27.86
CA LYS A 324 35.71 13.70 27.19
C LYS A 324 37.03 13.76 27.97
N PRO A 325 38.18 13.44 27.35
CA PRO A 325 39.48 13.53 28.01
C PRO A 325 39.75 14.97 28.48
N THR A 326 39.87 15.16 29.80
CA THR A 326 40.23 16.46 30.38
C THR A 326 41.74 16.71 30.39
N ARG A 327 42.54 15.65 30.26
CA ARG A 327 44.01 15.71 30.31
C ARG A 327 44.61 14.86 29.20
N ALA A 328 45.58 15.43 28.48
CA ALA A 328 46.39 14.69 27.54
C ALA A 328 47.29 13.70 28.28
N ARG A 329 47.61 12.59 27.62
CA ARG A 329 48.67 11.71 28.07
C ARG A 329 50.00 12.40 27.69
N PRO A 330 50.83 12.83 28.65
CA PRO A 330 52.04 13.57 28.35
C PRO A 330 52.97 12.73 27.48
N SER A 331 53.45 13.31 26.39
CA SER A 331 54.45 12.66 25.54
C SER A 331 55.77 12.52 26.27
N ARG A 332 56.61 11.64 25.73
CA ARG A 332 57.99 11.49 26.19
C ARG A 332 58.77 12.81 26.11
N ASP A 333 58.57 13.59 25.05
CA ASP A 333 59.30 14.83 24.83
C ASP A 333 58.90 15.91 25.84
N TYR A 334 57.61 16.00 26.17
CA TYR A 334 57.13 16.85 27.25
C TYR A 334 57.81 16.51 28.59
N LEU A 335 57.87 15.22 28.93
CA LEU A 335 58.50 14.76 30.18
C LEU A 335 60.00 15.13 30.21
N VAL A 336 60.70 14.96 29.09
CA VAL A 336 62.12 15.34 28.96
C VAL A 336 62.32 16.85 29.15
N GLN A 337 61.45 17.69 28.58
CA GLN A 337 61.52 19.15 28.77
C GLN A 337 61.25 19.55 30.22
N ARG A 338 60.32 18.87 30.91
CA ARG A 338 60.09 19.09 32.34
C ARG A 338 61.28 18.68 33.21
N GLU A 339 61.92 17.56 32.92
CA GLU A 339 63.17 17.18 33.61
C GLU A 339 64.29 18.20 33.36
N MET A 340 64.42 18.71 32.12
CA MET A 340 65.42 19.73 31.78
C MET A 340 65.14 21.04 32.52
N GLN A 341 63.88 21.45 32.59
CA GLN A 341 63.45 22.60 33.38
C GLN A 341 63.90 22.46 34.84
N ASP A 342 63.62 21.31 35.48
CA ASP A 342 63.97 21.06 36.88
C ASP A 342 65.48 21.10 37.12
N LYS A 343 66.27 20.53 36.18
CA LYS A 343 67.73 20.59 36.23
C LYS A 343 68.24 22.04 36.13
N LEU A 344 67.66 22.87 35.26
CA LEU A 344 68.03 24.28 35.10
C LEU A 344 67.65 25.14 36.32
N VAL A 345 66.49 24.86 36.94
CA VAL A 345 66.05 25.51 38.18
C VAL A 345 67.02 25.19 39.33
N LYS A 346 67.40 23.91 39.49
CA LYS A 346 68.40 23.49 40.48
C LYS A 346 69.75 24.17 40.27
N ALA A 347 70.13 24.41 39.02
CA ALA A 347 71.35 25.16 38.65
C ALA A 347 71.21 26.69 38.77
N LYS A 348 70.06 27.22 39.21
CA LYS A 348 69.75 28.67 39.33
C LYS A 348 69.80 29.44 38.00
N LEU A 349 69.65 28.77 36.86
CA LEU A 349 69.64 29.39 35.53
C LEU A 349 68.22 29.75 35.08
N TYR A 350 67.57 30.66 35.80
CA TYR A 350 66.14 30.94 35.64
C TYR A 350 65.74 31.38 34.23
N GLY A 351 66.55 32.20 33.55
CA GLY A 351 66.25 32.68 32.20
C GLY A 351 66.14 31.55 31.16
N ARG A 352 66.95 30.49 31.29
CA ARG A 352 66.85 29.31 30.42
C ARG A 352 65.69 28.41 30.84
N ALA A 353 65.49 28.23 32.14
CA ALA A 353 64.37 27.43 32.66
C ALA A 353 63.00 27.97 32.20
N THR A 354 62.82 29.29 32.14
CA THR A 354 61.57 29.90 31.64
C THR A 354 61.31 29.58 30.17
N LYS A 355 62.35 29.58 29.32
CA LYS A 355 62.22 29.20 27.90
C LYS A 355 61.82 27.74 27.74
N VAL A 356 62.49 26.84 28.48
CA VAL A 356 62.17 25.40 28.48
C VAL A 356 60.75 25.15 28.99
N LYS A 357 60.30 25.89 30.01
CA LYS A 357 58.92 25.83 30.49
C LYS A 357 57.92 26.23 29.38
N SER A 358 58.14 27.35 28.68
CA SER A 358 57.27 27.77 27.57
C SER A 358 57.16 26.68 26.52
N MET A 359 58.30 26.13 26.09
CA MET A 359 58.33 25.04 25.11
C MET A 359 57.59 23.79 25.60
N ALA A 360 57.75 23.41 26.88
CA ALA A 360 57.03 22.28 27.46
C ALA A 360 55.52 22.54 27.51
N ASP A 361 55.10 23.75 27.88
CA ASP A 361 53.68 24.12 27.96
C ASP A 361 53.04 24.15 26.55
N GLU A 362 53.76 24.64 25.53
CA GLU A 362 53.36 24.59 24.12
C GLU A 362 53.21 23.15 23.61
N LEU A 363 54.16 22.26 23.92
CA LEU A 363 54.08 20.84 23.55
C LEU A 363 52.88 20.15 24.21
N TYR A 364 52.66 20.39 25.51
CA TYR A 364 51.50 19.82 26.22
C TYR A 364 50.17 20.33 25.66
N GLN A 365 50.10 21.60 25.28
CA GLN A 365 48.90 22.17 24.68
C GLN A 365 48.61 21.52 23.31
N ALA A 366 49.63 21.35 22.46
CA ALA A 366 49.48 20.66 21.18
C ALA A 366 49.05 19.19 21.36
N GLU A 367 49.61 18.49 22.36
CA GLU A 367 49.18 17.13 22.70
C GLU A 367 47.73 17.09 23.19
N LEU A 368 47.33 18.02 24.06
CA LEU A 368 45.96 18.14 24.53
C LEU A 368 45.01 18.35 23.35
N GLU A 369 45.33 19.25 22.43
CA GLU A 369 44.55 19.49 21.21
C GLU A 369 44.43 18.24 20.33
N THR A 370 45.53 17.52 20.10
CA THR A 370 45.49 16.28 19.30
C THR A 370 44.65 15.19 19.98
N THR A 371 44.74 15.03 21.30
CA THR A 371 43.92 14.07 22.04
C THR A 371 42.44 14.42 22.02
N VAL A 372 42.10 15.71 22.18
CA VAL A 372 40.73 16.20 22.06
C VAL A 372 40.21 16.01 20.64
N ALA A 373 40.99 16.35 19.62
CA ALA A 373 40.60 16.19 18.22
C ALA A 373 40.38 14.71 17.86
N ALA A 374 41.26 13.80 18.29
CA ALA A 374 41.11 12.37 18.09
C ALA A 374 39.84 11.84 18.77
N TRP A 375 39.59 12.25 20.02
CA TRP A 375 38.37 11.89 20.74
C TRP A 375 37.10 12.42 20.07
N GLU A 376 37.11 13.66 19.58
CA GLU A 376 35.97 14.25 18.86
C GLU A 376 35.70 13.51 17.54
N ALA A 377 36.74 13.11 16.80
CA ALA A 377 36.60 12.30 15.59
C ALA A 377 35.99 10.92 15.90
N GLU A 378 36.47 10.24 16.95
CA GLU A 378 35.92 8.96 17.39
C GLU A 378 34.46 9.08 17.85
N SER A 379 34.14 10.13 18.62
CA SER A 379 32.80 10.46 19.08
C SER A 379 31.83 10.67 17.90
N LYS A 380 32.25 11.44 16.89
CA LYS A 380 31.47 11.66 15.66
C LYS A 380 31.19 10.35 14.92
N LEU A 381 32.19 9.47 14.79
CA LEU A 381 32.00 8.17 14.13
C LEU A 381 31.00 7.28 14.89
N LYS A 382 31.05 7.29 16.22
CA LYS A 382 30.11 6.56 17.08
C LYS A 382 28.69 7.08 16.95
N ILE A 383 28.51 8.40 16.96
CA ILE A 383 27.20 9.05 16.75
C ILE A 383 26.64 8.71 15.36
N ALA A 384 27.45 8.84 14.31
CA ALA A 384 27.04 8.52 12.95
C ALA A 384 26.63 7.04 12.81
N LYS A 385 27.34 6.12 13.47
CA LYS A 385 26.99 4.69 13.49
C LYS A 385 25.65 4.43 14.19
N LEU A 386 25.34 5.13 15.28
CA LEU A 386 24.04 5.01 15.95
C LEU A 386 22.92 5.56 15.07
N GLN A 387 23.11 6.74 14.48
CA GLN A 387 22.13 7.37 13.58
C GLN A 387 21.84 6.49 12.35
N SER A 388 22.86 5.87 11.75
CA SER A 388 22.66 4.93 10.63
C SER A 388 21.80 3.73 11.03
N LYS A 389 21.95 3.19 12.24
CA LYS A 389 21.08 2.11 12.74
C LYS A 389 19.64 2.59 12.93
N GLN A 390 19.46 3.75 13.55
CA GLN A 390 18.14 4.37 13.75
C GLN A 390 17.41 4.60 12.41
N GLN A 391 18.14 5.10 11.40
CA GLN A 391 17.61 5.27 10.05
C GLN A 391 17.17 3.94 9.43
N ASN A 392 17.99 2.90 9.53
CA ASN A 392 17.63 1.58 9.01
C ASN A 392 16.38 1.00 9.71
N GLU A 393 16.27 1.13 11.03
CA GLU A 393 15.08 0.70 11.79
C GLU A 393 13.81 1.44 11.33
N TYR A 394 13.93 2.75 11.13
CA TYR A 394 12.85 3.59 10.62
C TYR A 394 12.40 3.16 9.21
N GLU A 395 13.36 2.92 8.31
CA GLU A 395 13.09 2.46 6.94
C GLU A 395 12.44 1.08 6.92
N VAL A 396 12.90 0.15 7.76
CA VAL A 396 12.30 -1.18 7.89
C VAL A 396 10.85 -1.08 8.36
N LEU A 397 10.55 -0.23 9.35
CA LEU A 397 9.18 -0.02 9.82
C LEU A 397 8.30 0.59 8.73
N LEU A 398 8.82 1.54 7.97
CA LEU A 398 8.10 2.16 6.85
C LEU A 398 7.80 1.15 5.73
N GLN A 399 8.78 0.32 5.36
CA GLN A 399 8.59 -0.75 4.37
C GLN A 399 7.57 -1.79 4.84
N ARG A 400 7.63 -2.19 6.12
CA ARG A 400 6.64 -3.08 6.72
C ARG A 400 5.25 -2.45 6.69
N GLY A 401 5.16 -1.16 7.00
CA GLY A 401 3.93 -0.36 6.92
C GLY A 401 3.31 -0.40 5.52
N SER A 402 4.11 -0.17 4.48
CA SER A 402 3.69 -0.25 3.07
C SER A 402 3.19 -1.65 2.72
N LYS A 403 4.00 -2.69 2.98
CA LYS A 403 3.60 -4.09 2.68
C LYS A 403 2.29 -4.48 3.36
N GLY A 404 2.12 -4.10 4.64
CA GLY A 404 0.88 -4.39 5.36
C GLY A 404 -0.33 -3.64 4.80
N ARG A 405 -0.15 -2.43 4.24
CA ARG A 405 -1.22 -1.71 3.51
C ARG A 405 -1.59 -2.45 2.24
N ASP A 406 -0.61 -2.85 1.44
CA ASP A 406 -0.82 -3.56 0.17
C ASP A 406 -1.51 -4.91 0.42
N GLU A 407 -1.14 -5.62 1.48
CA GLU A 407 -1.81 -6.87 1.89
C GLU A 407 -3.27 -6.66 2.30
N LEU A 408 -3.59 -5.56 2.97
CA LEU A 408 -4.98 -5.23 3.32
C LEU A 408 -5.81 -4.88 2.08
N GLU A 409 -5.21 -4.18 1.13
CA GLU A 409 -5.84 -3.85 -0.15
C GLU A 409 -6.12 -5.11 -0.99
N LEU A 410 -5.16 -6.03 -1.07
CA LEU A 410 -5.34 -7.31 -1.74
C LEU A 410 -6.47 -8.13 -1.09
N LYS A 411 -6.56 -8.14 0.25
CA LYS A 411 -7.67 -8.79 0.98
C LYS A 411 -9.01 -8.13 0.69
N ARG A 412 -9.07 -6.80 0.58
CA ARG A 412 -10.28 -6.06 0.20
C ARG A 412 -10.75 -6.45 -1.19
N LEU A 413 -9.83 -6.52 -2.16
CA LEU A 413 -10.14 -6.91 -3.54
C LEU A 413 -10.70 -8.34 -3.60
N ALA A 414 -10.00 -9.29 -2.97
CA ALA A 414 -10.44 -10.69 -2.94
C ALA A 414 -11.83 -10.87 -2.30
N GLU A 415 -12.13 -10.17 -1.21
CA GLU A 415 -13.46 -10.25 -0.58
C GLU A 415 -14.55 -9.54 -1.39
N THR A 416 -14.20 -8.45 -2.10
CA THR A 416 -15.11 -7.78 -3.04
C THR A 416 -15.50 -8.74 -4.16
N GLU A 417 -14.51 -9.40 -4.78
CA GLU A 417 -14.75 -10.38 -5.84
C GLU A 417 -15.66 -11.52 -5.38
N ARG A 418 -15.41 -12.08 -4.19
CA ARG A 418 -16.28 -13.12 -3.61
C ARG A 418 -17.72 -12.64 -3.42
N ARG A 419 -17.93 -11.39 -3.00
CA ARG A 419 -19.27 -10.79 -2.86
C ARG A 419 -19.96 -10.66 -4.21
N THR A 420 -19.25 -10.17 -5.22
CA THR A 420 -19.75 -10.05 -6.59
C THR A 420 -20.14 -11.42 -7.16
N LEU A 421 -19.32 -12.45 -6.95
CA LEU A 421 -19.63 -13.81 -7.38
C LEU A 421 -20.87 -14.37 -6.70
N ARG A 422 -21.03 -14.14 -5.38
CA ARG A 422 -22.25 -14.54 -4.65
C ARG A 422 -23.49 -13.85 -5.21
N PHE A 423 -23.42 -12.54 -5.44
CA PHE A 423 -24.51 -11.77 -6.05
C PHE A 423 -24.88 -12.32 -7.44
N ARG A 424 -23.88 -12.55 -8.31
CA ARG A 424 -24.09 -13.13 -9.64
C ARG A 424 -24.81 -14.48 -9.58
N ASN A 425 -24.41 -15.34 -8.64
CA ASN A 425 -25.04 -16.64 -8.46
C ASN A 425 -26.51 -16.51 -8.03
N ILE A 426 -26.80 -15.60 -7.09
CA ILE A 426 -28.18 -15.34 -6.62
C ILE A 426 -29.06 -14.81 -7.77
N VAL A 427 -28.53 -13.88 -8.57
CA VAL A 427 -29.25 -13.37 -9.75
C VAL A 427 -29.52 -14.50 -10.74
N SER A 428 -28.52 -15.33 -11.04
CA SER A 428 -28.69 -16.48 -11.94
C SER A 428 -29.74 -17.48 -11.44
N GLU A 429 -29.74 -17.80 -10.15
CA GLU A 429 -30.76 -18.66 -9.53
C GLU A 429 -32.16 -18.03 -9.64
N LEU A 430 -32.29 -16.73 -9.39
CA LEU A 430 -33.55 -16.02 -9.49
C LEU A 430 -34.09 -16.00 -10.92
N GLU A 431 -33.23 -15.75 -11.91
CA GLU A 431 -33.59 -15.82 -13.33
C GLU A 431 -34.02 -17.22 -13.76
N GLN A 432 -33.39 -18.27 -13.23
CA GLN A 432 -33.80 -19.66 -13.47
C GLN A 432 -35.20 -19.92 -12.90
N LEU A 433 -35.50 -19.45 -11.69
CA LEU A 433 -36.83 -19.51 -11.11
C LEU A 433 -37.86 -18.75 -11.97
N HIS A 434 -37.50 -17.57 -12.48
CA HIS A 434 -38.35 -16.77 -13.37
C HIS A 434 -38.64 -17.48 -14.70
N LYS A 435 -37.66 -18.19 -15.27
CA LYS A 435 -37.84 -19.02 -16.47
C LYS A 435 -38.84 -20.14 -16.22
N VAL A 436 -38.73 -20.85 -15.10
CA VAL A 436 -39.67 -21.92 -14.72
C VAL A 436 -41.09 -21.36 -14.53
N LYS A 437 -41.24 -20.23 -13.81
CA LYS A 437 -42.54 -19.55 -13.62
C LYS A 437 -43.19 -19.18 -14.97
N ARG A 438 -42.41 -18.66 -15.92
CA ARG A 438 -42.90 -18.31 -17.27
C ARG A 438 -43.35 -19.54 -18.07
N ALA A 439 -42.59 -20.63 -18.01
CA ALA A 439 -42.95 -21.88 -18.67
C ALA A 439 -44.28 -22.44 -18.14
N TYR A 440 -44.46 -22.46 -16.82
CA TYR A 440 -45.72 -22.90 -16.19
C TYR A 440 -46.92 -22.06 -16.63
N LEU A 441 -46.78 -20.73 -16.66
CA LEU A 441 -47.85 -19.83 -17.12
C LEU A 441 -48.15 -20.00 -18.62
N ALA A 442 -47.15 -20.32 -19.43
CA ALA A 442 -47.34 -20.61 -20.85
C ALA A 442 -48.12 -21.91 -21.07
N GLU A 443 -47.78 -22.98 -20.33
CA GLU A 443 -48.52 -24.25 -20.35
C GLU A 443 -49.96 -24.10 -19.86
N TRP A 444 -50.17 -23.33 -18.79
CA TRP A 444 -51.51 -23.07 -18.27
C TRP A 444 -52.37 -22.27 -19.25
N GLY A 445 -51.76 -21.26 -19.90
CA GLY A 445 -52.43 -20.46 -20.93
C GLY A 445 -52.85 -21.28 -22.15
N THR A 446 -51.99 -22.18 -22.63
CA THR A 446 -52.33 -23.06 -23.78
C THR A 446 -53.40 -24.09 -23.43
N PHE A 447 -53.36 -24.67 -22.23
CA PHE A 447 -54.38 -25.60 -21.76
C PHE A 447 -55.76 -24.94 -21.61
N SER A 448 -55.80 -23.74 -21.01
CA SER A 448 -57.05 -22.98 -20.81
C SER A 448 -57.71 -22.55 -22.13
N ILE A 449 -56.91 -22.33 -23.18
CA ILE A 449 -57.40 -21.96 -24.51
C ILE A 449 -57.85 -23.18 -25.33
N ASN A 450 -57.13 -24.31 -25.27
CA ASN A 450 -57.37 -25.47 -26.15
C ASN A 450 -58.41 -26.48 -25.65
N CYS A 451 -58.79 -26.47 -24.37
CA CYS A 451 -59.75 -27.45 -23.82
C CYS A 451 -61.23 -27.19 -24.15
N PHE A 452 -61.56 -26.24 -25.03
CA PHE A 452 -62.94 -25.89 -25.44
C PHE A 452 -63.00 -25.37 -26.87
#